data_AF-A0A350T768-F1
#
_entry.id   AF-A0A350T768-F1
#
_cell.length_a   1.000
_cell.length_b   1.000
_cell.length_c   1.000
_cell.angle_alpha   90.00
_cell.angle_beta   90.00
_cell.angle_gamma   90.00
#
_symmetry.space_group_name_H-M   'P 1'
#
loop_
_entity.id
_entity.type
_entity.pdbx_description
1 polymer ?
#
loop_
_entity_poly.entity_id
_entity_poly.type
_entity_poly.pdbx_seq_one_letter_code
_entity_poly.pdbx_strand_id
1 'polypeptide(L)'
;MAHRLGRVVPIVLLLASLILAIPVATAAPPSGAEASATTAASWLRGQIQPDGGFAGFGGASDSGATADAIIALAAAGIHPATVISSNNVDPLTWLGTAAPAMTDPGVLAKVALAFTVAGQPVPDGLLKKIGQSADAKTGWYGPSFYGHLLAVIALSAAGDDVPAAAVAAIPAAQAKDGSWGFTGDPAGAGDSNTTALAIQTLEHMKASPDSVASGLAYLATLRDPNGAVGYDANSLAGGGDANSTALAIQAVIAAGQNPASWQGVDLITALQSFQNSSGAFQFQPAMPGDSLMATVQAIPALLGELTPTRPLVAATAKEAATAAAPLPGCELFVETSHNLCEPFGAFWRAHGGLAAFGYPISEMHEQDGLLVQYFERARFEWHADLAGTEWEILLGLLGAETLTADGATTAAAQPAADCAFVTNTNHNICGDMRSFWESHGGIPILGYPLTEATETCGTEGCVTTQVFERARVVQRGGEFDLDLLGIGALDRALAR
;
A
#
# COMPACT_ATOMS: atom_id res chain seq x y z
N MET A 1 10.94 54.98 -71.06
CA MET A 1 10.95 55.86 -69.87
C MET A 1 10.36 55.03 -68.73
N ALA A 2 11.19 54.30 -67.99
CA ALA A 2 11.84 54.75 -66.75
C ALA A 2 10.83 55.19 -65.68
N HIS A 3 10.52 54.31 -64.72
CA HIS A 3 10.73 54.58 -63.29
C HIS A 3 10.59 53.32 -62.44
N ARG A 4 11.65 53.05 -61.67
CA ARG A 4 11.69 52.09 -60.56
C ARG A 4 10.78 52.56 -59.43
N LEU A 5 10.16 51.63 -58.72
CA LEU A 5 9.95 51.71 -57.28
C LEU A 5 9.74 50.30 -56.72
N GLY A 6 10.62 49.91 -55.81
CA GLY A 6 10.62 48.61 -55.16
C GLY A 6 9.56 48.51 -54.08
N ARG A 7 9.11 47.27 -53.83
CA ARG A 7 8.47 46.88 -52.58
C ARG A 7 9.04 45.53 -52.16
N VAL A 8 9.70 45.59 -51.02
CA VAL A 8 10.11 44.48 -50.17
C VAL A 8 8.85 43.78 -49.68
N VAL A 9 8.76 42.46 -49.87
CA VAL A 9 7.76 41.59 -49.23
C VAL A 9 8.53 40.60 -48.36
N PRO A 10 8.23 40.48 -47.05
CA PRO A 10 8.96 39.59 -46.17
C PRO A 10 8.56 38.14 -46.42
N ILE A 11 9.56 37.27 -46.52
CA ILE A 11 9.41 35.81 -46.53
C ILE A 11 8.99 35.39 -45.12
N VAL A 12 7.73 35.02 -44.95
CA VAL A 12 7.25 34.32 -43.75
C VAL A 12 7.65 32.86 -43.88
N LEU A 13 8.71 32.47 -43.17
CA LEU A 13 9.10 31.07 -42.96
C LEU A 13 8.06 30.41 -42.04
N LEU A 14 7.13 29.66 -42.64
CA LEU A 14 6.30 28.68 -41.95
C LEU A 14 7.17 27.45 -41.62
N LEU A 15 7.74 27.44 -40.42
CA LEU A 15 8.31 26.23 -39.81
C LEU A 15 7.14 25.32 -39.41
N ALA A 16 6.79 24.38 -40.28
CA ALA A 16 5.94 23.25 -39.92
C ALA A 16 6.78 22.28 -39.05
N SER A 17 6.66 22.42 -37.73
CA SER A 17 7.21 21.47 -36.77
C SER A 17 6.44 20.15 -36.88
N LEU A 18 7.01 19.19 -37.60
CA LEU A 18 6.55 17.81 -37.64
C LEU A 18 6.90 17.16 -36.28
N ILE A 19 5.99 17.24 -35.32
CA ILE A 19 6.09 16.48 -34.07
C ILE A 19 5.73 15.03 -34.41
N LEU A 20 6.76 14.20 -34.62
CA LEU A 20 6.60 12.75 -34.51
C LEU A 20 6.24 12.45 -33.05
N ALA A 21 4.98 12.10 -32.80
CA ALA A 21 4.59 11.47 -31.55
C ALA A 21 5.26 10.09 -31.49
N ILE A 22 6.33 9.98 -30.72
CA ILE A 22 6.90 8.71 -30.29
C ILE A 22 5.85 8.06 -29.37
N PRO A 23 5.48 6.78 -29.56
CA PRO A 23 4.55 6.13 -28.65
C PRO A 23 5.16 6.12 -27.25
N VAL A 24 4.48 6.73 -26.29
CA VAL A 24 4.76 6.52 -24.87
C VAL A 24 4.49 5.04 -24.61
N ALA A 25 5.50 4.35 -24.09
CA ALA A 25 5.45 2.94 -23.78
C ALA A 25 4.24 2.65 -22.89
N THR A 26 3.43 1.71 -23.34
CA THR A 26 2.38 1.04 -22.58
C THR A 26 2.97 0.50 -21.28
N ALA A 27 2.29 0.74 -20.15
CA ALA A 27 2.62 0.15 -18.87
C ALA A 27 2.88 -1.35 -19.00
N ALA A 28 3.98 -1.82 -18.40
CA ALA A 28 4.28 -3.23 -18.30
C ALA A 28 3.16 -3.96 -17.52
N PRO A 29 2.88 -5.25 -17.82
CA PRO A 29 1.96 -6.05 -17.01
C PRO A 29 2.44 -6.08 -15.54
N PRO A 30 1.56 -6.36 -14.55
CA PRO A 30 1.97 -6.49 -13.16
C PRO A 30 3.09 -7.54 -13.11
N SER A 31 4.28 -7.10 -12.73
CA SER A 31 5.44 -7.97 -12.65
C SER A 31 5.19 -9.06 -11.60
N GLY A 32 5.89 -10.18 -11.66
CA GLY A 32 5.79 -11.19 -10.60
C GLY A 32 6.05 -10.61 -9.19
N ALA A 33 6.70 -9.45 -9.08
CA ALA A 33 6.96 -8.77 -7.82
C ALA A 33 5.68 -8.29 -7.13
N GLU A 34 4.71 -7.75 -7.87
CA GLU A 34 3.44 -7.28 -7.32
C GLU A 34 2.58 -8.44 -6.81
N ALA A 35 2.53 -9.55 -7.57
CA ALA A 35 1.88 -10.78 -7.13
C ALA A 35 2.55 -11.35 -5.88
N SER A 36 3.89 -11.34 -5.84
CA SER A 36 4.69 -11.78 -4.69
C SER A 36 4.44 -10.92 -3.44
N ALA A 37 4.38 -9.60 -3.60
CA ALA A 37 4.05 -8.67 -2.52
C ALA A 37 2.61 -8.87 -2.02
N THR A 38 1.66 -9.13 -2.93
CA THR A 38 0.25 -9.36 -2.60
C THR A 38 0.07 -10.61 -1.73
N THR A 39 0.71 -11.74 -2.09
CA THR A 39 0.64 -12.96 -1.30
C THR A 39 1.33 -12.81 0.06
N ALA A 40 2.45 -12.09 0.11
CA ALA A 40 3.14 -11.76 1.36
C ALA A 40 2.31 -10.87 2.28
N ALA A 41 1.64 -9.86 1.72
CA ALA A 41 0.75 -8.98 2.48
C ALA A 41 -0.48 -9.74 3.01
N SER A 42 -1.03 -10.67 2.24
CA SER A 42 -2.09 -11.57 2.70
C SER A 42 -1.65 -12.42 3.89
N TRP A 43 -0.46 -13.05 3.80
CA TRP A 43 0.11 -13.79 4.91
C TRP A 43 0.34 -12.91 6.15
N LEU A 44 0.85 -11.68 5.94
CA LEU A 44 1.12 -10.71 7.00
C LEU A 44 -0.15 -10.35 7.77
N ARG A 45 -1.29 -10.12 7.10
CA ARG A 45 -2.57 -9.86 7.79
C ARG A 45 -2.93 -10.94 8.80
N GLY A 46 -2.62 -12.20 8.51
CA GLY A 46 -2.86 -13.33 9.40
C GLY A 46 -1.91 -13.42 10.60
N GLN A 47 -0.86 -12.60 10.66
CA GLN A 47 0.14 -12.63 11.74
C GLN A 47 -0.17 -11.68 12.91
N ILE A 48 -1.24 -10.88 12.81
CA ILE A 48 -1.65 -10.01 13.91
C ILE A 48 -1.95 -10.83 15.16
N GLN A 49 -1.35 -10.46 16.28
CA GLN A 49 -1.55 -11.13 17.57
C GLN A 49 -2.90 -10.70 18.18
N PRO A 50 -3.46 -11.48 19.12
CA PRO A 50 -4.71 -11.13 19.78
C PRO A 50 -4.72 -9.74 20.41
N ASP A 51 -3.57 -9.20 20.82
CA ASP A 51 -3.49 -7.86 21.40
C ASP A 51 -3.50 -6.72 20.36
N GLY A 52 -3.36 -7.03 19.06
CA GLY A 52 -3.30 -6.05 17.97
C GLY A 52 -1.88 -5.79 17.46
N GLY A 53 -0.84 -6.25 18.16
CA GLY A 53 0.54 -6.09 17.73
C GLY A 53 1.03 -7.20 16.80
N PHE A 54 2.27 -7.07 16.33
CA PHE A 54 2.99 -8.10 15.58
C PHE A 54 4.21 -8.57 16.35
N ALA A 55 4.48 -9.87 16.28
CA ALA A 55 5.52 -10.52 17.07
C ALA A 55 6.94 -10.08 16.65
N GLY A 56 7.76 -9.69 17.63
CA GLY A 56 9.21 -9.56 17.44
C GLY A 56 9.92 -10.92 17.54
N PHE A 57 11.26 -10.92 17.63
CA PHE A 57 12.06 -12.14 17.78
C PHE A 57 11.71 -12.98 19.02
N GLY A 58 11.14 -12.36 20.06
CA GLY A 58 10.70 -13.05 21.27
C GLY A 58 9.31 -13.68 21.19
N GLY A 59 8.62 -13.59 20.05
CA GLY A 59 7.26 -14.12 19.85
C GLY A 59 6.15 -13.25 20.43
N ALA A 60 6.45 -12.38 21.40
CA ALA A 60 5.54 -11.36 21.90
C ALA A 60 5.46 -10.16 20.94
N SER A 61 4.34 -9.45 20.97
CA SER A 61 4.14 -8.22 20.22
C SER A 61 5.23 -7.18 20.54
N ASP A 62 5.86 -6.65 19.49
CA ASP A 62 6.97 -5.71 19.56
C ASP A 62 6.66 -4.44 18.79
N SER A 63 7.04 -3.29 19.34
CA SER A 63 6.74 -1.98 18.73
C SER A 63 7.46 -1.73 17.42
N GLY A 64 8.71 -2.19 17.28
CA GLY A 64 9.45 -2.08 16.03
C GLY A 64 8.86 -2.98 14.96
N ALA A 65 8.58 -4.24 15.29
CA ALA A 65 7.97 -5.20 14.37
C ALA A 65 6.57 -4.79 13.93
N THR A 66 5.74 -4.26 14.86
CA THR A 66 4.40 -3.75 14.55
C THR A 66 4.46 -2.53 13.63
N ALA A 67 5.42 -1.62 13.85
CA ALA A 67 5.63 -0.48 12.97
C ALA A 67 6.08 -0.91 11.56
N ASP A 68 7.01 -1.86 11.45
CA ASP A 68 7.43 -2.40 10.16
C ASP A 68 6.27 -3.12 9.44
N ALA A 69 5.42 -3.84 10.17
CA ALA A 69 4.22 -4.49 9.62
C ALA A 69 3.21 -3.47 9.09
N ILE A 70 2.96 -2.37 9.81
CA ILE A 70 2.11 -1.26 9.33
C ILE A 70 2.66 -0.67 8.04
N ILE A 71 3.97 -0.42 7.98
CA ILE A 71 4.62 0.13 6.78
C ILE A 71 4.47 -0.83 5.60
N ALA A 72 4.66 -2.12 5.82
CA ALA A 72 4.48 -3.14 4.78
C ALA A 72 3.03 -3.24 4.29
N LEU A 73 2.05 -3.22 5.21
CA LEU A 73 0.62 -3.21 4.86
C LEU A 73 0.25 -1.96 4.06
N ALA A 74 0.71 -0.79 4.50
CA ALA A 74 0.47 0.47 3.81
C ALA A 74 1.09 0.49 2.42
N ALA A 75 2.32 -0.02 2.27
CA ALA A 75 2.96 -0.16 0.95
C ALA A 75 2.12 -1.04 0.01
N ALA A 76 1.52 -2.13 0.53
CA ALA A 76 0.61 -3.00 -0.21
C ALA A 76 -0.80 -2.43 -0.42
N GLY A 77 -1.05 -1.16 -0.09
CA GLY A 77 -2.36 -0.52 -0.22
C GLY A 77 -3.40 -0.99 0.81
N ILE A 78 -2.98 -1.72 1.85
CA ILE A 78 -3.85 -2.19 2.92
C ILE A 78 -3.81 -1.17 4.06
N HIS A 79 -4.92 -0.51 4.32
CA HIS A 79 -5.01 0.40 5.45
C HIS A 79 -4.88 -0.38 6.77
N PRO A 80 -3.90 -0.08 7.65
CA PRO A 80 -3.60 -0.93 8.81
C PRO A 80 -4.76 -1.05 9.80
N ALA A 81 -5.64 -0.04 9.90
CA ALA A 81 -6.83 -0.12 10.75
C ALA A 81 -7.86 -1.18 10.29
N THR A 82 -7.72 -1.73 9.08
CA THR A 82 -8.57 -2.83 8.58
C THR A 82 -8.04 -4.21 9.00
N VAL A 83 -6.84 -4.28 9.58
CA VAL A 83 -6.24 -5.51 10.10
C VAL A 83 -6.56 -5.57 11.59
N ILE A 84 -7.70 -6.19 11.91
CA ILE A 84 -8.24 -6.26 13.26
C ILE A 84 -7.87 -7.60 13.92
N SER A 85 -7.39 -7.56 15.16
CA SER A 85 -7.12 -8.75 15.95
C SER A 85 -8.40 -9.42 16.47
N SER A 86 -8.27 -10.63 17.02
CA SER A 86 -9.37 -11.34 17.66
C SER A 86 -9.94 -10.64 18.92
N ASN A 87 -9.20 -9.70 19.53
CA ASN A 87 -9.72 -8.85 20.62
C ASN A 87 -10.20 -7.48 20.14
N ASN A 88 -10.42 -7.32 18.83
CA ASN A 88 -10.91 -6.08 18.23
C ASN A 88 -9.95 -4.89 18.43
N VAL A 89 -8.64 -5.14 18.29
CA VAL A 89 -7.59 -4.10 18.35
C VAL A 89 -6.79 -4.14 17.06
N ASP A 90 -6.66 -2.99 16.41
CA ASP A 90 -5.83 -2.79 15.22
C ASP A 90 -4.39 -2.38 15.61
N PRO A 91 -3.40 -2.53 14.71
CA PRO A 91 -2.00 -2.27 15.04
C PRO A 91 -1.67 -0.80 15.30
N LEU A 92 -2.42 0.16 14.73
CA LEU A 92 -2.24 1.58 15.02
C LEU A 92 -2.71 1.91 16.43
N THR A 93 -3.88 1.39 16.84
CA THR A 93 -4.40 1.54 18.21
C THR A 93 -3.43 0.92 19.24
N TRP A 94 -2.91 -0.28 18.95
CA TRP A 94 -1.94 -0.92 19.82
C TRP A 94 -0.64 -0.11 19.94
N LEU A 95 -0.07 0.35 18.82
CA LEU A 95 1.15 1.18 18.84
C LEU A 95 0.94 2.51 19.53
N GLY A 96 -0.20 3.17 19.30
CA GLY A 96 -0.55 4.43 19.94
C GLY A 96 -0.58 4.30 21.46
N THR A 97 -1.09 3.17 21.96
CA THR A 97 -1.11 2.84 23.39
C THR A 97 0.29 2.57 23.94
N ALA A 98 1.16 1.92 23.16
CA ALA A 98 2.53 1.61 23.57
C ALA A 98 3.48 2.83 23.49
N ALA A 99 3.21 3.80 22.60
CA ALA A 99 4.10 4.92 22.26
C ALA A 99 4.59 5.76 23.46
N PRO A 100 3.78 6.07 24.48
CA PRO A 100 4.24 6.85 25.63
C PRO A 100 5.41 6.21 26.39
N ALA A 101 5.49 4.87 26.44
CA ALA A 101 6.52 4.14 27.18
C ALA A 101 7.85 3.97 26.39
N MET A 102 7.84 4.22 25.08
CA MET A 102 9.00 4.02 24.22
C MET A 102 10.07 5.10 24.44
N THR A 103 11.34 4.67 24.41
CA THR A 103 12.52 5.51 24.63
C THR A 103 13.61 5.36 23.57
N ASP A 104 13.64 4.26 22.83
CA ASP A 104 14.63 4.05 21.77
C ASP A 104 14.31 4.92 20.54
N PRO A 105 15.21 5.83 20.11
CA PRO A 105 14.95 6.73 19.00
C PRO A 105 14.71 6.04 17.66
N GLY A 106 15.32 4.88 17.42
CA GLY A 106 15.09 4.09 16.21
C GLY A 106 13.68 3.50 16.20
N VAL A 107 13.22 2.94 17.32
CA VAL A 107 11.84 2.45 17.47
C VAL A 107 10.84 3.60 17.36
N LEU A 108 11.10 4.73 18.03
CA LEU A 108 10.26 5.94 17.91
C LEU A 108 10.16 6.36 16.45
N ALA A 109 11.28 6.44 15.73
CA ALA A 109 11.31 6.80 14.31
C ALA A 109 10.47 5.83 13.45
N LYS A 110 10.56 4.51 13.68
CA LYS A 110 9.71 3.54 12.98
C LYS A 110 8.22 3.79 13.26
N VAL A 111 7.85 4.04 14.51
CA VAL A 111 6.45 4.34 14.87
C VAL A 111 5.98 5.64 14.23
N ALA A 112 6.80 6.70 14.21
CA ALA A 112 6.47 7.93 13.50
C ALA A 112 6.19 7.68 12.02
N LEU A 113 7.03 6.89 11.35
CA LEU A 113 6.83 6.49 9.95
C LEU A 113 5.55 5.68 9.78
N ALA A 114 5.29 4.69 10.64
CA ALA A 114 4.08 3.87 10.60
C ALA A 114 2.78 4.71 10.66
N PHE A 115 2.72 5.72 11.51
CA PHE A 115 1.58 6.64 11.56
C PHE A 115 1.52 7.54 10.32
N THR A 116 2.67 8.08 9.89
CA THR A 116 2.75 8.96 8.70
C THR A 116 2.23 8.25 7.45
N VAL A 117 2.62 7.00 7.22
CA VAL A 117 2.15 6.22 6.05
C VAL A 117 0.69 5.85 6.14
N ALA A 118 0.21 5.57 7.34
CA ALA A 118 -1.20 5.30 7.58
C ALA A 118 -2.08 6.55 7.40
N GLY A 119 -1.50 7.72 7.12
CA GLY A 119 -2.24 8.98 7.07
C GLY A 119 -2.77 9.41 8.43
N GLN A 120 -2.19 8.88 9.51
CA GLN A 120 -2.60 9.16 10.89
C GLN A 120 -1.64 10.16 11.55
N PRO A 121 -2.15 11.00 12.48
CA PRO A 121 -1.28 11.89 13.23
C PRO A 121 -0.30 11.09 14.07
N VAL A 122 0.98 11.46 14.02
CA VAL A 122 2.03 10.86 14.85
C VAL A 122 1.68 11.07 16.34
N PRO A 123 1.81 10.03 17.20
CA PRO A 123 1.49 10.15 18.62
C PRO A 123 2.17 11.34 19.32
N ASP A 124 1.43 12.02 20.18
CA ASP A 124 1.87 13.24 20.86
C ASP A 124 3.23 13.08 21.57
N GLY A 125 4.12 14.04 21.31
CA GLY A 125 5.44 14.10 21.93
C GLY A 125 6.46 13.09 21.41
N LEU A 126 6.09 12.20 20.48
CA LEU A 126 7.00 11.20 19.93
C LEU A 126 8.14 11.83 19.12
N LEU A 127 7.83 12.74 18.19
CA LEU A 127 8.85 13.47 17.41
C LEU A 127 9.78 14.30 18.31
N LYS A 128 9.21 14.90 19.36
CA LYS A 128 9.98 15.62 20.38
C LYS A 128 10.98 14.71 21.10
N LYS A 129 10.61 13.47 21.44
CA LYS A 129 11.54 12.49 22.05
C LYS A 129 12.67 12.13 21.08
N ILE A 130 12.38 11.99 19.78
CA ILE A 130 13.41 11.77 18.75
C ILE A 130 14.38 12.97 18.74
N GLY A 131 13.85 14.21 18.62
CA GLY A 131 14.67 15.42 18.62
C GLY A 131 15.54 15.57 19.88
N GLN A 132 15.01 15.22 21.05
CA GLN A 132 15.74 15.25 22.33
C GLN A 132 16.84 14.19 22.46
N SER A 133 16.83 13.18 21.60
CA SER A 133 17.87 12.14 21.59
C SER A 133 19.13 12.54 20.81
N ALA A 134 19.16 13.75 20.25
CA ALA A 134 20.31 14.27 19.54
C ALA A 134 21.53 14.39 20.47
N ASP A 135 22.62 13.72 20.12
CA ASP A 135 23.91 13.88 20.80
C ASP A 135 24.50 15.25 20.46
N ALA A 136 24.87 16.01 21.49
CA ALA A 136 25.33 17.39 21.32
C ALA A 136 26.69 17.50 20.60
N LYS A 137 27.48 16.42 20.52
CA LYS A 137 28.80 16.41 19.86
C LYS A 137 28.70 15.92 18.43
N THR A 138 27.96 14.84 18.18
CA THR A 138 27.88 14.20 16.86
C THR A 138 26.69 14.68 16.04
N GLY A 139 25.65 15.21 16.69
CA GLY A 139 24.37 15.54 16.05
C GLY A 139 23.52 14.30 15.72
N TRP A 140 23.94 13.11 16.15
CA TRP A 140 23.22 11.86 15.89
C TRP A 140 22.02 11.70 16.79
N TYR A 141 20.97 11.04 16.30
CA TYR A 141 19.83 10.67 17.13
C TYR A 141 20.05 9.28 17.71
N GLY A 142 20.15 9.19 19.03
CA GLY A 142 20.30 7.92 19.71
C GLY A 142 21.67 7.25 19.56
N PRO A 143 21.82 6.02 20.07
CA PRO A 143 23.11 5.35 20.21
C PRO A 143 23.54 4.55 18.96
N SER A 144 22.63 4.25 18.04
CA SER A 144 22.94 3.54 16.80
C SER A 144 22.83 4.47 15.59
N PHE A 145 23.72 4.30 14.64
CA PHE A 145 23.69 5.07 13.42
C PHE A 145 22.53 4.65 12.52
N TYR A 146 22.12 3.38 12.55
CA TYR A 146 20.88 2.93 11.91
C TYR A 146 19.64 3.66 12.47
N GLY A 147 19.57 3.82 13.80
CA GLY A 147 18.50 4.58 14.45
C GLY A 147 18.54 6.07 14.08
N HIS A 148 19.73 6.65 13.96
CA HIS A 148 19.91 8.02 13.49
C HIS A 148 19.36 8.25 12.07
N LEU A 149 19.64 7.34 11.14
CA LEU A 149 19.13 7.41 9.76
C LEU A 149 17.59 7.34 9.72
N LEU A 150 17.01 6.40 10.48
CA LEU A 150 15.55 6.31 10.62
C LEU A 150 14.96 7.61 11.19
N ALA A 151 15.59 8.19 12.21
CA ALA A 151 15.12 9.43 12.82
C ALA A 151 15.16 10.63 11.85
N VAL A 152 16.19 10.73 11.01
CA VAL A 152 16.27 11.77 9.96
C VAL A 152 15.11 11.63 8.96
N ILE A 153 14.86 10.41 8.47
CA ILE A 153 13.75 10.16 7.54
C ILE A 153 12.41 10.45 8.23
N ALA A 154 12.21 9.97 9.46
CA ALA A 154 10.96 10.13 10.21
C ALA A 154 10.61 11.60 10.51
N LEU A 155 11.58 12.39 10.98
CA LEU A 155 11.37 13.83 11.22
C LEU A 155 11.03 14.56 9.91
N SER A 156 11.79 14.29 8.85
CA SER A 156 11.55 14.90 7.54
C SER A 156 10.18 14.51 6.95
N ALA A 157 9.81 13.23 7.02
CA ALA A 157 8.53 12.72 6.53
C ALA A 157 7.33 13.28 7.32
N ALA A 158 7.49 13.51 8.62
CA ALA A 158 6.48 14.14 9.47
C ALA A 158 6.41 15.67 9.30
N GLY A 159 7.26 16.27 8.45
CA GLY A 159 7.32 17.71 8.23
C GLY A 159 7.97 18.50 9.38
N ASP A 160 8.73 17.82 10.25
CA ASP A 160 9.48 18.44 11.35
C ASP A 160 10.86 18.93 10.86
N ASP A 161 11.46 19.86 11.60
CA ASP A 161 12.76 20.43 11.26
C ASP A 161 13.89 19.41 11.49
N VAL A 162 14.60 19.03 10.43
CA VAL A 162 15.84 18.25 10.53
C VAL A 162 17.04 19.20 10.59
N PRO A 163 17.82 19.22 11.70
CA PRO A 163 19.02 20.04 11.80
C PRO A 163 20.05 19.68 10.73
N ALA A 164 20.67 20.69 10.10
CA ALA A 164 21.69 20.48 9.08
C ALA A 164 22.88 19.63 9.58
N ALA A 165 23.21 19.71 10.87
CA ALA A 165 24.24 18.89 11.50
C ALA A 165 23.89 17.39 11.47
N ALA A 166 22.61 17.02 11.63
CA ALA A 166 22.15 15.64 11.56
C ALA A 166 22.34 15.08 10.14
N VAL A 167 22.06 15.87 9.11
CA VAL A 167 22.29 15.46 7.70
C VAL A 167 23.77 15.40 7.37
N ALA A 168 24.56 16.39 7.81
CA ALA A 168 26.00 16.45 7.57
C ALA A 168 26.77 15.32 8.28
N ALA A 169 26.22 14.78 9.36
CA ALA A 169 26.78 13.64 10.06
C ALA A 169 26.77 12.35 9.22
N ILE A 170 25.88 12.24 8.24
CA ILE A 170 25.75 11.04 7.42
C ILE A 170 27.00 10.78 6.57
N PRO A 171 27.43 11.68 5.67
CA PRO A 171 28.67 11.48 4.91
C PRO A 171 29.92 11.46 5.81
N ALA A 172 29.89 12.09 6.98
CA ALA A 172 31.01 12.06 7.93
C ALA A 172 31.24 10.69 8.58
N ALA A 173 30.19 9.87 8.67
CA ALA A 173 30.24 8.50 9.20
C ALA A 173 30.61 7.45 8.13
N GLN A 174 30.78 7.85 6.86
CA GLN A 174 31.09 6.92 5.77
C GLN A 174 32.52 6.40 5.90
N ALA A 175 32.67 5.08 5.85
CA ALA A 175 33.97 4.42 5.84
C ALA A 175 34.69 4.58 4.50
N LYS A 176 36.00 4.32 4.48
CA LYS A 176 36.85 4.49 3.28
C LYS A 176 36.46 3.60 2.10
N ASP A 177 35.82 2.47 2.36
CA ASP A 177 35.32 1.54 1.35
C ASP A 177 33.92 1.93 0.80
N GLY A 178 33.37 3.06 1.28
CA GLY A 178 32.07 3.57 0.87
C GLY A 178 30.90 3.11 1.74
N SER A 179 31.14 2.21 2.70
CA SER A 179 30.09 1.66 3.57
C SER A 179 29.72 2.56 4.74
N TRP A 180 28.58 2.25 5.35
CA TRP A 180 28.24 2.65 6.71
C TRP A 180 28.00 1.42 7.56
N GLY A 181 28.44 1.47 8.82
CA GLY A 181 28.19 0.42 9.81
C GLY A 181 27.17 0.85 10.85
N PHE A 182 26.52 -0.12 11.50
CA PHE A 182 25.50 0.09 12.53
C PHE A 182 25.87 1.14 13.61
N THR A 183 27.14 1.25 13.99
CA THR A 183 27.63 2.21 15.00
C THR A 183 27.98 3.59 14.45
N GLY A 184 28.12 3.75 13.13
CA GLY A 184 28.54 4.99 12.48
C GLY A 184 30.02 5.34 12.66
N ASP A 185 30.85 4.41 13.17
CA ASP A 185 32.30 4.61 13.22
C ASP A 185 32.91 4.39 11.82
N PRO A 186 33.48 5.42 11.17
CA PRO A 186 34.08 5.28 9.84
C PRO A 186 35.36 4.42 9.82
N ALA A 187 35.90 4.06 10.99
CA ALA A 187 36.98 3.07 11.13
C ALA A 187 36.45 1.65 11.43
N GLY A 188 35.16 1.51 11.69
CA GLY A 188 34.50 0.24 11.98
C GLY A 188 34.17 -0.58 10.73
N ALA A 189 33.57 -1.75 10.94
CA ALA A 189 33.05 -2.57 9.87
C ALA A 189 31.69 -2.03 9.39
N GLY A 190 31.56 -1.84 8.07
CA GLY A 190 30.29 -1.54 7.43
C GLY A 190 29.41 -2.76 7.21
N ASP A 191 28.13 -2.51 6.94
CA ASP A 191 27.13 -3.52 6.60
C ASP A 191 26.19 -3.02 5.50
N SER A 192 25.59 -3.94 4.75
CA SER A 192 24.70 -3.61 3.63
C SER A 192 23.43 -2.89 4.08
N ASN A 193 22.85 -3.26 5.22
CA ASN A 193 21.57 -2.72 5.69
C ASN A 193 21.69 -1.23 6.06
N THR A 194 22.70 -0.88 6.86
CA THR A 194 22.99 0.49 7.25
C THR A 194 23.45 1.31 6.05
N THR A 195 24.26 0.74 5.16
CA THR A 195 24.66 1.40 3.91
C THR A 195 23.45 1.71 3.01
N ALA A 196 22.54 0.75 2.85
CA ALA A 196 21.33 0.92 2.06
C ALA A 196 20.41 2.00 2.63
N LEU A 197 20.21 2.01 3.96
CA LEU A 197 19.42 3.05 4.61
C LEU A 197 20.10 4.43 4.55
N ALA A 198 21.45 4.48 4.60
CA ALA A 198 22.19 5.73 4.45
C ALA A 198 22.01 6.32 3.04
N ILE A 199 22.05 5.48 2.00
CA ILE A 199 21.75 5.89 0.62
C ILE A 199 20.32 6.43 0.52
N GLN A 200 19.32 5.70 1.02
CA GLN A 200 17.93 6.15 1.03
C GLN A 200 17.78 7.51 1.74
N THR A 201 18.44 7.68 2.90
CA THR A 201 18.39 8.93 3.67
C THR A 201 19.05 10.09 2.93
N LEU A 202 20.22 9.87 2.32
CA LEU A 202 20.94 10.90 1.57
C LEU A 202 20.16 11.35 0.33
N GLU A 203 19.57 10.42 -0.41
CA GLU A 203 18.70 10.74 -1.56
C GLU A 203 17.44 11.49 -1.11
N HIS A 204 16.79 11.04 -0.03
CA HIS A 204 15.64 11.73 0.56
C HIS A 204 15.96 13.18 0.95
N MET A 205 17.12 13.39 1.58
CA MET A 205 17.59 14.72 1.98
C MET A 205 18.29 15.50 0.85
N LYS A 206 18.41 14.90 -0.36
CA LYS A 206 19.11 15.45 -1.53
C LYS A 206 20.53 15.90 -1.21
N ALA A 207 21.29 15.04 -0.51
CA ALA A 207 22.61 15.32 0.04
C ALA A 207 23.68 14.32 -0.42
N SER A 208 24.91 14.82 -0.61
CA SER A 208 26.13 14.03 -0.90
C SER A 208 26.01 12.93 -1.98
N PRO A 209 25.80 13.29 -3.27
CA PRO A 209 25.76 12.31 -4.37
C PRO A 209 27.01 11.41 -4.46
N ASP A 210 28.19 11.93 -4.11
CA ASP A 210 29.44 11.16 -4.11
C ASP A 210 29.43 10.05 -3.04
N SER A 211 28.84 10.34 -1.88
CA SER A 211 28.66 9.34 -0.82
C SER A 211 27.66 8.26 -1.25
N VAL A 212 26.57 8.64 -1.91
CA VAL A 212 25.60 7.68 -2.48
C VAL A 212 26.28 6.76 -3.49
N ALA A 213 27.05 7.30 -4.43
CA ALA A 213 27.77 6.52 -5.43
C ALA A 213 28.75 5.52 -4.78
N SER A 214 29.46 5.95 -3.74
CA SER A 214 30.40 5.10 -2.99
C SER A 214 29.66 3.99 -2.22
N GLY A 215 28.52 4.29 -1.62
CA GLY A 215 27.66 3.29 -0.96
C GLY A 215 27.13 2.24 -1.92
N LEU A 216 26.65 2.64 -3.10
CA LEU A 216 26.19 1.70 -4.13
C LEU A 216 27.30 0.80 -4.64
N ALA A 217 28.52 1.33 -4.78
CA ALA A 217 29.69 0.54 -5.13
C ALA A 217 30.00 -0.50 -4.06
N TYR A 218 29.89 -0.14 -2.77
CA TYR A 218 30.02 -1.08 -1.67
C TYR A 218 28.94 -2.17 -1.70
N LEU A 219 27.66 -1.82 -1.84
CA LEU A 219 26.56 -2.80 -1.93
C LEU A 219 26.76 -3.80 -3.07
N ALA A 220 27.32 -3.37 -4.20
CA ALA A 220 27.62 -4.26 -5.32
C ALA A 220 28.69 -5.32 -4.98
N THR A 221 29.57 -5.06 -4.00
CA THR A 221 30.57 -6.03 -3.52
C THR A 221 29.95 -7.12 -2.63
N LEU A 222 28.76 -6.85 -2.08
CA LEU A 222 28.02 -7.76 -1.20
C LEU A 222 26.93 -8.55 -1.94
N ARG A 223 26.93 -8.53 -3.27
CA ARG A 223 25.94 -9.19 -4.13
C ARG A 223 26.48 -10.50 -4.69
N ASP A 224 25.69 -11.57 -4.61
CA ASP A 224 26.01 -12.85 -5.23
C ASP A 224 25.72 -12.83 -6.75
N PRO A 225 26.11 -13.87 -7.51
CA PRO A 225 25.84 -13.92 -8.95
C PRO A 225 24.37 -13.92 -9.36
N ASN A 226 23.45 -14.30 -8.45
CA ASN A 226 22.01 -14.34 -8.69
C ASN A 226 21.32 -13.03 -8.31
N GLY A 227 22.01 -12.12 -7.60
CA GLY A 227 21.51 -10.82 -7.19
C GLY A 227 21.18 -10.69 -5.72
N ALA A 228 21.27 -11.76 -4.93
CA ALA A 228 21.00 -11.70 -3.50
C ALA A 228 22.15 -10.95 -2.81
N VAL A 229 21.81 -10.06 -1.87
CA VAL A 229 22.77 -9.26 -1.11
C VAL A 229 22.92 -9.86 0.29
N GLY A 230 24.15 -10.00 0.77
CA GLY A 230 24.44 -10.41 2.14
C GLY A 230 24.59 -9.22 3.08
N TYR A 231 24.33 -9.42 4.37
CA TYR A 231 24.59 -8.40 5.41
C TYR A 231 26.03 -7.87 5.39
N ASP A 232 27.00 -8.77 5.27
CA ASP A 232 28.42 -8.48 5.13
C ASP A 232 29.10 -9.56 4.26
N ALA A 233 30.42 -9.46 4.08
CA ALA A 233 31.18 -10.40 3.25
C ALA A 233 31.17 -11.84 3.80
N ASN A 234 31.01 -12.03 5.11
CA ASN A 234 30.94 -13.36 5.73
C ASN A 234 29.57 -13.99 5.51
N SER A 235 28.50 -13.20 5.69
CA SER A 235 27.12 -13.63 5.44
C SER A 235 26.91 -13.98 3.97
N LEU A 236 27.49 -13.20 3.05
CA LEU A 236 27.43 -13.49 1.60
C LEU A 236 27.99 -14.87 1.24
N ALA A 237 29.01 -15.36 1.95
CA ALA A 237 29.58 -16.68 1.70
C ALA A 237 28.56 -17.82 1.92
N GLY A 238 27.50 -17.59 2.71
CA GLY A 238 26.37 -18.50 2.92
C GLY A 238 25.21 -18.32 1.92
N GLY A 239 25.37 -17.44 0.92
CA GLY A 239 24.26 -16.91 0.12
C GLY A 239 23.70 -15.64 0.75
N GLY A 240 23.24 -14.69 -0.06
CA GLY A 240 22.58 -13.49 0.44
C GLY A 240 21.30 -13.79 1.24
N ASP A 241 20.69 -12.75 1.78
CA ASP A 241 19.49 -12.85 2.61
C ASP A 241 18.38 -11.89 2.14
N ALA A 242 17.13 -12.22 2.48
CA ALA A 242 15.96 -11.48 2.01
C ALA A 242 15.95 -10.03 2.52
N ASN A 243 16.36 -9.82 3.78
CA ASN A 243 16.34 -8.51 4.44
C ASN A 243 17.34 -7.54 3.79
N SER A 244 18.59 -7.97 3.64
CA SER A 244 19.65 -7.20 2.99
C SER A 244 19.36 -6.96 1.51
N THR A 245 18.80 -7.94 0.81
CA THR A 245 18.38 -7.79 -0.60
C THR A 245 17.26 -6.77 -0.73
N ALA A 246 16.25 -6.81 0.15
CA ALA A 246 15.14 -5.84 0.14
C ALA A 246 15.61 -4.39 0.36
N LEU A 247 16.48 -4.15 1.35
CA LEU A 247 17.03 -2.82 1.60
C LEU A 247 17.94 -2.36 0.43
N ALA A 248 18.72 -3.26 -0.16
CA ALA A 248 19.53 -2.94 -1.34
C ALA A 248 18.67 -2.54 -2.55
N ILE A 249 17.54 -3.23 -2.78
CA ILE A 249 16.57 -2.84 -3.83
C ILE A 249 16.10 -1.40 -3.59
N GLN A 250 15.67 -1.08 -2.37
CA GLN A 250 15.20 0.27 -2.04
C GLN A 250 16.31 1.32 -2.20
N ALA A 251 17.56 1.01 -1.82
CA ALA A 251 18.69 1.92 -2.05
C ALA A 251 18.96 2.18 -3.54
N VAL A 252 18.86 1.15 -4.38
CA VAL A 252 19.02 1.26 -5.83
C VAL A 252 17.90 2.12 -6.45
N ILE A 253 16.65 1.91 -6.03
CA ILE A 253 15.51 2.72 -6.46
C ILE A 253 15.68 4.18 -6.01
N ALA A 254 16.11 4.42 -4.76
CA ALA A 254 16.30 5.76 -4.22
C ALA A 254 17.34 6.55 -5.03
N ALA A 255 18.39 5.89 -5.50
CA ALA A 255 19.40 6.48 -6.37
C ALA A 255 18.97 6.61 -7.84
N GLY A 256 17.69 6.36 -8.16
CA GLY A 256 17.13 6.46 -9.52
C GLY A 256 17.60 5.35 -10.46
N GLN A 257 18.07 4.22 -9.94
CA GLN A 257 18.52 3.06 -10.73
C GLN A 257 17.47 1.95 -10.74
N ASN A 258 17.50 1.10 -11.78
CA ASN A 258 16.54 0.01 -11.93
C ASN A 258 17.03 -1.27 -11.23
N PRO A 259 16.39 -1.73 -10.14
CA PRO A 259 16.80 -2.94 -9.41
C PRO A 259 16.66 -4.24 -10.22
N ALA A 260 15.77 -4.28 -11.23
CA ALA A 260 15.58 -5.45 -12.08
C ALA A 260 16.69 -5.64 -13.14
N SER A 261 17.62 -4.69 -13.24
CA SER A 261 18.76 -4.77 -14.17
C SER A 261 20.02 -4.10 -13.61
N TRP A 262 20.11 -3.97 -12.29
CA TRP A 262 21.16 -3.21 -11.63
C TRP A 262 22.51 -3.86 -11.87
N GLN A 263 23.34 -3.19 -12.68
CA GLN A 263 24.64 -3.69 -13.13
C GLN A 263 24.55 -5.08 -13.82
N GLY A 264 23.47 -5.33 -14.55
CA GLY A 264 23.25 -6.58 -15.28
C GLY A 264 22.73 -7.74 -14.43
N VAL A 265 22.30 -7.48 -13.19
CA VAL A 265 21.71 -8.48 -12.28
C VAL A 265 20.31 -8.02 -11.85
N ASP A 266 19.40 -8.98 -11.67
CA ASP A 266 18.02 -8.73 -11.26
C ASP A 266 17.84 -9.02 -9.77
N LEU A 267 17.80 -7.96 -8.96
CA LEU A 267 17.63 -8.06 -7.51
C LEU A 267 16.19 -8.44 -7.13
N ILE A 268 15.21 -8.10 -7.97
CA ILE A 268 13.79 -8.42 -7.73
C ILE A 268 13.61 -9.93 -7.81
N THR A 269 14.12 -10.56 -8.87
CA THR A 269 14.10 -12.03 -8.99
C THR A 269 14.87 -12.70 -7.85
N ALA A 270 16.00 -12.12 -7.42
CA ALA A 270 16.75 -12.64 -6.27
C ALA A 270 15.94 -12.59 -4.98
N LEU A 271 15.26 -11.47 -4.69
CA LEU A 271 14.40 -11.34 -3.51
C LEU A 271 13.26 -12.36 -3.54
N GLN A 272 12.57 -12.48 -4.68
CA GLN A 272 11.47 -13.44 -4.87
C GLN A 272 11.88 -14.89 -4.63
N SER A 273 13.16 -15.23 -4.83
CA SER A 273 13.67 -16.59 -4.55
C SER A 273 13.60 -16.98 -3.07
N PHE A 274 13.46 -16.00 -2.17
CA PHE A 274 13.25 -16.23 -0.74
C PHE A 274 11.78 -16.42 -0.35
N GLN A 275 10.83 -16.27 -1.27
CA GLN A 275 9.42 -16.42 -0.96
C GLN A 275 9.04 -17.91 -0.80
N ASN A 276 8.42 -18.22 0.33
CA ASN A 276 7.88 -19.53 0.65
C ASN A 276 6.50 -19.73 0.03
N SER A 277 6.05 -20.99 -0.05
CA SER A 277 4.72 -21.34 -0.54
C SER A 277 3.55 -20.77 0.28
N SER A 278 3.80 -20.35 1.52
CA SER A 278 2.84 -19.63 2.37
C SER A 278 2.63 -18.17 1.94
N GLY A 279 3.46 -17.65 1.04
CA GLY A 279 3.54 -16.23 0.68
C GLY A 279 4.53 -15.44 1.53
N ALA A 280 4.92 -15.93 2.71
CA ALA A 280 5.94 -15.31 3.55
C ALA A 280 7.34 -15.42 2.94
N PHE A 281 8.30 -14.68 3.48
CA PHE A 281 9.71 -14.78 3.10
C PHE A 281 10.50 -15.52 4.16
N GLN A 282 11.39 -16.41 3.74
CA GLN A 282 12.46 -16.93 4.61
C GLN A 282 13.55 -15.87 4.77
N PHE A 283 14.33 -15.93 5.86
CA PHE A 283 15.45 -14.99 6.05
C PHE A 283 16.60 -15.30 5.07
N GLN A 284 17.04 -16.57 5.04
CA GLN A 284 18.11 -17.06 4.17
C GLN A 284 17.92 -18.56 3.91
N PRO A 285 18.59 -19.18 2.93
CA PRO A 285 18.31 -20.57 2.54
C PRO A 285 18.58 -21.58 3.66
N ALA A 286 19.50 -21.27 4.57
CA ALA A 286 19.80 -22.09 5.74
C ALA A 286 18.75 -21.97 6.87
N MET A 287 17.83 -21.02 6.79
CA MET A 287 16.72 -20.79 7.72
C MET A 287 15.40 -20.69 6.96
N PRO A 288 14.87 -21.83 6.45
CA PRO A 288 13.79 -21.83 5.45
C PRO A 288 12.39 -21.56 6.00
N GLY A 289 12.25 -21.33 7.30
CA GLY A 289 10.96 -21.03 7.92
C GLY A 289 10.47 -19.63 7.55
N ASP A 290 9.15 -19.44 7.64
CA ASP A 290 8.52 -18.14 7.47
C ASP A 290 9.08 -17.13 8.48
N SER A 291 9.54 -15.98 7.99
CA SER A 291 10.09 -14.90 8.80
C SER A 291 9.23 -13.66 8.62
N LEU A 292 8.60 -13.21 9.71
CA LEU A 292 7.87 -11.95 9.73
C LEU A 292 8.79 -10.80 9.30
N MET A 293 10.00 -10.73 9.85
CA MET A 293 10.96 -9.66 9.58
C MET A 293 11.42 -9.63 8.12
N ALA A 294 11.63 -10.79 7.49
CA ALA A 294 11.95 -10.86 6.07
C ALA A 294 10.75 -10.40 5.23
N THR A 295 9.54 -10.84 5.60
CA THR A 295 8.30 -10.54 4.88
C THR A 295 7.98 -9.04 4.90
N VAL A 296 8.00 -8.39 6.08
CA VAL A 296 7.68 -6.96 6.21
C VAL A 296 8.69 -6.06 5.50
N GLN A 297 9.94 -6.50 5.30
CA GLN A 297 10.93 -5.76 4.51
C GLN A 297 10.82 -6.06 3.01
N ALA A 298 10.47 -7.28 2.63
CA ALA A 298 10.33 -7.68 1.23
C ALA A 298 9.16 -6.98 0.53
N ILE A 299 8.01 -6.84 1.20
CA ILE A 299 6.80 -6.22 0.62
C ILE A 299 7.07 -4.83 0.01
N PRO A 300 7.56 -3.83 0.77
CA PRO A 300 7.80 -2.50 0.20
C PRO A 300 8.90 -2.52 -0.87
N ALA A 301 9.92 -3.35 -0.74
CA ALA A 301 10.97 -3.48 -1.75
C ALA A 301 10.44 -4.01 -3.10
N LEU A 302 9.56 -5.01 -3.08
CA LEU A 302 8.94 -5.59 -4.28
C LEU A 302 7.98 -4.61 -4.98
N LEU A 303 7.31 -3.76 -4.19
CA LEU A 303 6.41 -2.72 -4.69
C LEU A 303 7.16 -1.46 -5.14
N GLY A 304 8.48 -1.43 -4.94
CA GLY A 304 9.33 -0.28 -5.25
C GLY A 304 9.07 0.94 -4.37
N GLU A 305 8.42 0.74 -3.22
CA GLU A 305 8.17 1.76 -2.23
C GLU A 305 9.45 2.01 -1.45
N LEU A 306 9.93 3.25 -1.50
CA LEU A 306 11.03 3.71 -0.65
C LEU A 306 10.51 3.89 0.77
N THR A 307 11.42 3.90 1.76
CA THR A 307 11.07 4.31 3.13
C THR A 307 10.14 5.53 3.11
N PRO A 308 9.04 5.51 3.87
CA PRO A 308 7.78 5.81 3.24
C PRO A 308 7.40 7.28 3.45
N THR A 309 7.78 8.07 2.45
CA THR A 309 7.59 9.52 2.43
C THR A 309 6.29 9.92 1.76
N ARG A 310 5.58 8.94 1.18
CA ARG A 310 4.24 9.12 0.67
C ARG A 310 3.27 8.58 1.73
N PRO A 311 2.54 9.44 2.46
CA PRO A 311 1.34 8.98 3.13
C PRO A 311 0.49 8.20 2.12
N LEU A 312 -0.28 7.20 2.56
CA LEU A 312 -1.40 6.66 1.77
C LEU A 312 -2.28 7.81 1.20
N VAL A 313 -2.18 8.99 1.81
CA VAL A 313 -2.68 10.28 1.35
C VAL A 313 -1.65 11.05 0.47
N ALA A 314 -1.34 10.60 -0.74
CA ALA A 314 -0.76 11.50 -1.79
C ALA A 314 -0.81 10.97 -3.24
N ALA A 315 -1.34 9.78 -3.52
CA ALA A 315 -1.56 9.33 -4.91
C ALA A 315 -3.03 9.22 -5.32
N THR A 316 -3.96 9.10 -4.38
CA THR A 316 -5.39 8.91 -4.68
C THR A 316 -6.33 9.82 -3.86
N ALA A 317 -5.83 10.45 -2.79
CA ALA A 317 -6.67 11.23 -1.86
C ALA A 317 -6.72 12.74 -2.11
N LYS A 318 -5.87 13.31 -2.99
CA LYS A 318 -5.85 14.77 -3.21
C LYS A 318 -7.05 15.30 -4.02
N GLU A 319 -7.85 14.42 -4.60
CA GLU A 319 -9.09 14.78 -5.31
C GLU A 319 -10.36 14.09 -4.76
N ALA A 320 -10.25 13.17 -3.79
CA ALA A 320 -11.39 12.36 -3.35
C ALA A 320 -12.08 12.79 -2.07
N ALA A 321 -11.37 13.33 -1.09
CA ALA A 321 -12.00 13.72 0.16
C ALA A 321 -11.13 14.70 0.94
N THR A 322 -11.61 15.92 1.07
CA THR A 322 -11.32 16.71 2.27
C THR A 322 -11.65 15.86 3.49
N ALA A 323 -10.65 15.55 4.33
CA ALA A 323 -10.87 14.99 5.67
C ALA A 323 -11.95 15.82 6.36
N ALA A 324 -13.11 15.22 6.63
CA ALA A 324 -14.24 15.95 7.16
C ALA A 324 -14.11 16.03 8.68
N ALA A 325 -14.13 17.25 9.22
CA ALA A 325 -14.38 17.45 10.64
C ALA A 325 -15.66 16.70 11.05
N PRO A 326 -15.79 16.18 12.29
CA PRO A 326 -17.01 15.53 12.73
C PRO A 326 -18.23 16.40 12.43
N LEU A 327 -19.17 15.88 11.64
CA LEU A 327 -20.37 16.61 11.26
C LEU A 327 -21.48 16.39 12.30
N PRO A 328 -22.17 17.46 12.76
CA PRO A 328 -23.29 17.30 13.69
C PRO A 328 -24.37 16.39 13.11
N GLY A 329 -24.72 15.33 13.85
CA GLY A 329 -25.73 14.35 13.43
C GLY A 329 -25.22 13.24 12.51
N CYS A 330 -23.91 13.16 12.28
CA CYS A 330 -23.28 12.07 11.52
C CYS A 330 -22.40 11.21 12.43
N GLU A 331 -22.18 9.96 12.01
CA GLU A 331 -21.23 9.04 12.64
C GLU A 331 -19.87 9.17 11.94
N LEU A 332 -18.86 9.66 12.65
CA LEU A 332 -17.49 9.71 12.11
C LEU A 332 -16.81 8.35 12.32
N PHE A 333 -16.42 7.72 11.22
CA PHE A 333 -15.57 6.53 11.23
C PHE A 333 -14.12 6.96 11.24
N VAL A 334 -13.45 6.79 12.38
CA VAL A 334 -12.07 7.23 12.57
C VAL A 334 -11.08 6.40 11.74
N GLU A 335 -11.47 5.16 11.42
CA GLU A 335 -10.72 4.19 10.63
C GLU A 335 -10.44 4.70 9.22
N THR A 336 -11.38 5.47 8.65
CA THR A 336 -11.29 6.05 7.31
C THR A 336 -11.39 7.58 7.31
N SER A 337 -11.63 8.20 8.46
CA SER A 337 -11.87 9.64 8.63
C SER A 337 -13.04 10.17 7.80
N HIS A 338 -14.11 9.38 7.65
CA HIS A 338 -15.30 9.76 6.90
C HIS A 338 -16.57 9.80 7.74
N ASN A 339 -17.43 10.78 7.46
CA ASN A 339 -18.72 10.87 8.11
C ASN A 339 -19.77 10.04 7.36
N LEU A 340 -20.50 9.24 8.11
CA LEU A 340 -21.74 8.61 7.66
C LEU A 340 -22.93 9.40 8.20
N CYS A 341 -23.53 10.18 7.32
CA CYS A 341 -24.70 10.99 7.62
C CYS A 341 -25.98 10.29 7.13
N GLU A 342 -27.14 10.76 7.61
CA GLU A 342 -28.41 10.40 6.98
C GLU A 342 -28.52 11.02 5.57
N PRO A 343 -29.19 10.34 4.62
CA PRO A 343 -30.01 9.13 4.80
C PRO A 343 -29.23 7.80 4.70
N PHE A 344 -27.96 7.84 4.31
CA PHE A 344 -27.14 6.64 4.12
C PHE A 344 -26.83 5.90 5.43
N GLY A 345 -26.73 6.61 6.55
CA GLY A 345 -26.53 6.00 7.87
C GLY A 345 -27.64 5.03 8.27
N ALA A 346 -28.91 5.41 8.10
CA ALA A 346 -30.03 4.52 8.38
C ALA A 346 -30.02 3.28 7.47
N PHE A 347 -29.76 3.48 6.18
CA PHE A 347 -29.70 2.39 5.22
C PHE A 347 -28.56 1.40 5.54
N TRP A 348 -27.36 1.93 5.79
CA TRP A 348 -26.18 1.14 6.16
C TRP A 348 -26.47 0.25 7.37
N ARG A 349 -27.02 0.83 8.45
CA ARG A 349 -27.35 0.08 9.67
C ARG A 349 -28.45 -0.97 9.45
N ALA A 350 -29.45 -0.66 8.61
CA ALA A 350 -30.56 -1.57 8.35
C ALA A 350 -30.17 -2.78 7.50
N HIS A 351 -29.11 -2.68 6.69
CA HIS A 351 -28.74 -3.69 5.69
C HIS A 351 -27.40 -4.38 5.97
N GLY A 352 -27.01 -4.49 7.25
CA GLY A 352 -25.85 -5.29 7.68
C GLY A 352 -24.58 -4.48 7.98
N GLY A 353 -24.61 -3.17 7.76
CA GLY A 353 -23.58 -2.23 8.18
C GLY A 353 -22.18 -2.62 7.74
N LEU A 354 -21.25 -2.66 8.69
CA LEU A 354 -19.82 -2.85 8.45
C LEU A 354 -19.53 -4.18 7.75
N ALA A 355 -20.23 -5.25 8.15
CA ALA A 355 -20.05 -6.57 7.57
C ALA A 355 -20.48 -6.61 6.09
N ALA A 356 -21.54 -5.87 5.74
CA ALA A 356 -22.07 -5.85 4.38
C ALA A 356 -21.31 -4.88 3.47
N PHE A 357 -21.08 -3.65 3.92
CA PHE A 357 -20.64 -2.55 3.06
C PHE A 357 -19.22 -2.05 3.35
N GLY A 358 -18.67 -2.38 4.51
CA GLY A 358 -17.43 -1.80 4.99
C GLY A 358 -17.57 -0.37 5.49
N TYR A 359 -16.42 0.25 5.76
CA TYR A 359 -16.34 1.64 6.16
C TYR A 359 -16.69 2.59 5.00
N PRO A 360 -17.24 3.79 5.28
CA PRO A 360 -17.29 4.86 4.29
C PRO A 360 -15.86 5.25 3.88
N ILE A 361 -15.62 5.44 2.58
CA ILE A 361 -14.32 5.81 2.00
C ILE A 361 -14.40 7.14 1.21
N SER A 362 -15.54 7.81 1.29
CA SER A 362 -15.75 9.17 0.80
C SER A 362 -16.74 9.89 1.71
N GLU A 363 -16.80 11.22 1.59
CA GLU A 363 -17.97 11.96 2.04
C GLU A 363 -19.14 11.76 1.07
N MET A 364 -20.35 12.04 1.56
CA MET A 364 -21.53 12.14 0.73
C MET A 364 -21.43 13.37 -0.18
N HIS A 365 -21.60 13.19 -1.49
CA HIS A 365 -21.47 14.27 -2.48
C HIS A 365 -22.42 14.05 -3.67
N GLU A 366 -22.66 15.09 -4.47
CA GLU A 366 -23.44 14.95 -5.70
C GLU A 366 -22.58 14.39 -6.84
N GLN A 367 -23.06 13.35 -7.51
CA GLN A 367 -22.46 12.76 -8.70
C GLN A 367 -23.57 12.39 -9.70
N ASP A 368 -23.45 12.87 -10.94
CA ASP A 368 -24.41 12.58 -12.03
C ASP A 368 -25.88 12.88 -11.68
N GLY A 369 -26.13 13.87 -10.82
CA GLY A 369 -27.47 14.26 -10.37
C GLY A 369 -28.06 13.42 -9.23
N LEU A 370 -27.27 12.49 -8.68
CA LEU A 370 -27.61 11.71 -7.49
C LEU A 370 -26.72 12.14 -6.33
N LEU A 371 -27.24 12.04 -5.11
CA LEU A 371 -26.40 12.11 -3.92
C LEU A 371 -25.78 10.72 -3.74
N VAL A 372 -24.46 10.65 -3.61
CA VAL A 372 -23.70 9.40 -3.57
C VAL A 372 -22.71 9.37 -2.42
N GLN A 373 -22.40 8.17 -1.92
CA GLN A 373 -21.28 7.95 -1.01
C GLN A 373 -20.65 6.59 -1.29
N TYR A 374 -19.32 6.53 -1.28
CA TYR A 374 -18.57 5.31 -1.47
C TYR A 374 -18.22 4.67 -0.12
N PHE A 375 -18.31 3.35 -0.09
CA PHE A 375 -17.90 2.46 1.00
C PHE A 375 -16.91 1.45 0.44
N GLU A 376 -16.21 0.70 1.29
CA GLU A 376 -15.21 -0.27 0.83
C GLU A 376 -15.79 -1.30 -0.17
N ARG A 377 -17.04 -1.74 0.03
CA ARG A 377 -17.68 -2.82 -0.77
C ARG A 377 -18.82 -2.33 -1.68
N ALA A 378 -19.25 -1.07 -1.54
CA ALA A 378 -20.43 -0.56 -2.22
C ALA A 378 -20.36 0.94 -2.52
N ARG A 379 -21.21 1.41 -3.43
CA ARG A 379 -21.54 2.83 -3.62
C ARG A 379 -23.02 2.99 -3.33
N PHE A 380 -23.40 3.89 -2.44
CA PHE A 380 -24.81 4.20 -2.20
C PHE A 380 -25.23 5.36 -3.09
N GLU A 381 -26.43 5.27 -3.63
CA GLU A 381 -27.04 6.25 -4.53
C GLU A 381 -28.43 6.58 -3.99
N TRP A 382 -28.69 7.86 -3.69
CA TRP A 382 -30.00 8.32 -3.25
C TRP A 382 -30.82 8.79 -4.44
N HIS A 383 -31.97 8.15 -4.62
CA HIS A 383 -32.93 8.44 -5.68
C HIS A 383 -34.10 9.25 -5.11
N ALA A 384 -33.97 10.58 -5.13
CA ALA A 384 -34.97 11.49 -4.58
C ALA A 384 -36.39 11.31 -5.17
N ASP A 385 -36.48 10.90 -6.44
CA ASP A 385 -37.76 10.61 -7.12
C ASP A 385 -38.49 9.37 -6.55
N LEU A 386 -37.79 8.56 -5.75
CA LEU A 386 -38.29 7.34 -5.12
C LEU A 386 -38.39 7.47 -3.59
N ALA A 387 -38.31 8.70 -3.06
CA ALA A 387 -38.35 8.97 -1.63
C ALA A 387 -39.57 8.34 -0.94
N GLY A 388 -39.35 7.70 0.21
CA GLY A 388 -40.36 6.98 0.97
C GLY A 388 -40.67 5.57 0.48
N THR A 389 -39.91 5.05 -0.49
CA THR A 389 -40.00 3.66 -0.95
C THR A 389 -38.74 2.87 -0.58
N GLU A 390 -38.79 1.54 -0.69
CA GLU A 390 -37.60 0.69 -0.50
C GLU A 390 -36.50 0.93 -1.56
N TRP A 391 -36.79 1.70 -2.61
CA TRP A 391 -35.89 2.04 -3.71
C TRP A 391 -35.28 3.44 -3.58
N GLU A 392 -35.55 4.13 -2.46
CA GLU A 392 -35.01 5.47 -2.19
C GLU A 392 -33.49 5.48 -2.13
N ILE A 393 -32.86 4.42 -1.59
CA ILE A 393 -31.41 4.22 -1.61
C ILE A 393 -31.13 2.91 -2.31
N LEU A 394 -30.30 2.96 -3.35
CA LEU A 394 -29.83 1.80 -4.08
C LEU A 394 -28.31 1.70 -3.99
N LEU A 395 -27.80 0.48 -4.12
CA LEU A 395 -26.39 0.31 -4.43
C LEU A 395 -26.17 0.61 -5.91
N GLY A 396 -25.07 1.32 -6.20
CA GLY A 396 -24.57 1.52 -7.55
C GLY A 396 -24.24 0.20 -8.23
N LEU A 397 -24.20 0.21 -9.56
CA LEU A 397 -24.08 -0.98 -10.40
C LEU A 397 -22.63 -1.52 -10.46
N LEU A 398 -21.96 -1.62 -9.33
CA LEU A 398 -20.51 -1.85 -9.28
C LEU A 398 -20.09 -3.21 -9.87
N GLY A 399 -20.94 -4.23 -9.77
CA GLY A 399 -20.67 -5.52 -10.40
C GLY A 399 -20.73 -5.41 -11.93
N ALA A 400 -21.73 -4.73 -12.49
CA ALA A 400 -21.84 -4.48 -13.92
C ALA A 400 -20.70 -3.58 -14.46
N GLU A 401 -20.36 -2.53 -13.70
CA GLU A 401 -19.26 -1.62 -14.03
C GLU A 401 -17.92 -2.35 -14.07
N THR A 402 -17.69 -3.26 -13.11
CA THR A 402 -16.45 -4.05 -13.04
C THR A 402 -16.34 -5.01 -14.22
N LEU A 403 -17.41 -5.76 -14.55
CA LEU A 403 -17.42 -6.62 -15.75
C LEU A 403 -17.14 -5.83 -17.04
N THR A 404 -17.72 -4.64 -17.15
CA THR A 404 -17.50 -3.75 -18.29
C THR A 404 -16.05 -3.27 -18.36
N ALA A 405 -15.47 -2.87 -17.23
CA ALA A 405 -14.09 -2.42 -17.14
C ALA A 405 -13.09 -3.54 -17.47
N ASP A 406 -13.38 -4.77 -17.06
CA ASP A 406 -12.56 -5.96 -17.32
C ASP A 406 -12.70 -6.47 -18.77
N GLY A 407 -13.60 -5.87 -19.57
CA GLY A 407 -13.93 -6.34 -20.91
C GLY A 407 -14.56 -7.74 -20.92
N ALA A 408 -15.14 -8.17 -19.79
CA ALA A 408 -15.69 -9.49 -19.60
C ALA A 408 -17.02 -9.63 -20.35
N THR A 409 -17.13 -10.67 -21.20
CA THR A 409 -18.41 -11.06 -21.80
C THR A 409 -19.01 -12.20 -21.00
N THR A 410 -20.22 -12.04 -20.49
CA THR A 410 -20.94 -13.10 -19.79
C THR A 410 -21.87 -13.81 -20.76
N ALA A 411 -21.78 -15.14 -20.80
CA ALA A 411 -22.60 -15.97 -21.68
C ALA A 411 -23.92 -16.33 -20.99
N ALA A 412 -25.05 -16.17 -21.69
CA ALA A 412 -26.35 -16.59 -21.19
C ALA A 412 -26.35 -18.08 -20.83
N ALA A 413 -26.86 -18.40 -19.65
CA ALA A 413 -27.04 -19.77 -19.20
C ALA A 413 -28.41 -20.32 -19.61
N GLN A 414 -28.52 -21.65 -19.68
CA GLN A 414 -29.82 -22.30 -19.74
C GLN A 414 -30.38 -22.44 -18.31
N PRO A 415 -31.72 -22.46 -18.14
CA PRO A 415 -32.32 -22.72 -16.84
C PRO A 415 -31.83 -24.04 -16.24
N ALA A 416 -31.29 -23.98 -15.03
CA ALA A 416 -30.84 -25.15 -14.30
C ALA A 416 -31.90 -25.61 -13.28
N ALA A 417 -31.98 -26.93 -13.06
CA ALA A 417 -32.84 -27.50 -12.02
C ALA A 417 -32.36 -27.03 -10.62
N ASP A 418 -33.31 -26.79 -9.71
CA ASP A 418 -33.07 -26.34 -8.34
C ASP A 418 -32.38 -24.96 -8.18
N CYS A 419 -32.32 -24.18 -9.27
CA CYS A 419 -31.82 -22.81 -9.27
C CYS A 419 -32.94 -21.79 -9.52
N ALA A 420 -32.73 -20.55 -9.07
CA ALA A 420 -33.52 -19.41 -9.49
C ALA A 420 -32.95 -18.87 -10.82
N PHE A 421 -33.63 -19.16 -11.93
CA PHE A 421 -33.27 -18.61 -13.23
C PHE A 421 -33.91 -17.22 -13.44
N VAL A 422 -33.08 -16.21 -13.67
CA VAL A 422 -33.51 -14.83 -13.92
C VAL A 422 -33.57 -14.60 -15.43
N THR A 423 -34.79 -14.51 -15.97
CA THR A 423 -35.02 -14.35 -17.42
C THR A 423 -34.52 -13.02 -17.99
N ASN A 424 -34.45 -11.97 -17.17
CA ASN A 424 -33.98 -10.64 -17.60
C ASN A 424 -32.51 -10.67 -18.02
N THR A 425 -31.68 -11.44 -17.30
CA THR A 425 -30.24 -11.55 -17.54
C THR A 425 -29.81 -12.90 -18.10
N ASN A 426 -30.72 -13.89 -18.11
CA ASN A 426 -30.49 -15.28 -18.47
C ASN A 426 -29.39 -15.95 -17.63
N HIS A 427 -29.43 -15.75 -16.31
CA HIS A 427 -28.47 -16.33 -15.36
C HIS A 427 -29.16 -17.07 -14.21
N ASN A 428 -28.48 -18.08 -13.66
CA ASN A 428 -28.99 -18.84 -12.52
C ASN A 428 -28.36 -18.39 -11.20
N ILE A 429 -29.15 -18.49 -10.12
CA ILE A 429 -28.67 -18.41 -8.74
C ILE A 429 -29.00 -19.74 -8.06
N CYS A 430 -27.99 -20.48 -7.62
CA CYS A 430 -28.14 -21.86 -7.15
C CYS A 430 -27.66 -22.02 -5.69
N GLY A 431 -28.13 -23.07 -5.02
CA GLY A 431 -27.58 -23.54 -3.73
C GLY A 431 -27.49 -22.46 -2.63
N ASP A 432 -26.37 -22.45 -1.91
CA ASP A 432 -26.16 -21.52 -0.80
C ASP A 432 -26.11 -20.05 -1.26
N MET A 433 -25.61 -19.80 -2.47
CA MET A 433 -25.59 -18.46 -3.07
C MET A 433 -26.99 -17.91 -3.27
N ARG A 434 -27.95 -18.78 -3.64
CA ARG A 434 -29.37 -18.42 -3.71
C ARG A 434 -29.92 -18.08 -2.33
N SER A 435 -29.65 -18.92 -1.33
CA SER A 435 -30.09 -18.69 0.05
C SER A 435 -29.55 -17.36 0.59
N PHE A 436 -28.28 -17.06 0.33
CA PHE A 436 -27.65 -15.79 0.68
C PHE A 436 -28.35 -14.62 -0.03
N TRP A 437 -28.49 -14.70 -1.36
CA TRP A 437 -29.12 -13.64 -2.16
C TRP A 437 -30.56 -13.34 -1.70
N GLU A 438 -31.37 -14.37 -1.44
CA GLU A 438 -32.74 -14.21 -0.96
C GLU A 438 -32.81 -13.60 0.45
N SER A 439 -31.84 -13.89 1.32
CA SER A 439 -31.83 -13.40 2.71
C SER A 439 -31.15 -12.04 2.90
N HIS A 440 -30.29 -11.62 1.97
CA HIS A 440 -29.49 -10.39 2.07
C HIS A 440 -29.93 -9.33 1.06
N GLY A 441 -31.25 -9.26 0.84
CA GLY A 441 -31.88 -8.15 0.14
C GLY A 441 -32.05 -8.31 -1.37
N GLY A 442 -31.77 -9.49 -1.92
CA GLY A 442 -32.17 -9.90 -3.27
C GLY A 442 -31.97 -8.85 -4.36
N ILE A 443 -33.02 -8.62 -5.17
CA ILE A 443 -32.99 -7.59 -6.22
C ILE A 443 -32.77 -6.18 -5.65
N PRO A 444 -33.47 -5.74 -4.58
CA PRO A 444 -33.26 -4.42 -4.01
C PRO A 444 -31.80 -4.07 -3.65
N ILE A 445 -31.02 -5.04 -3.15
CA ILE A 445 -29.65 -4.79 -2.68
C ILE A 445 -28.59 -5.27 -3.67
N LEU A 446 -28.66 -6.54 -4.09
CA LEU A 446 -27.63 -7.17 -4.92
C LEU A 446 -27.93 -7.02 -6.42
N GLY A 447 -29.20 -6.89 -6.78
CA GLY A 447 -29.65 -6.84 -8.17
C GLY A 447 -29.71 -8.19 -8.86
N TYR A 448 -29.85 -8.17 -10.18
CA TYR A 448 -29.91 -9.40 -10.98
C TYR A 448 -28.51 -10.05 -11.14
N PRO A 449 -28.43 -11.39 -11.25
CA PRO A 449 -27.17 -12.08 -11.53
C PRO A 449 -26.70 -11.76 -12.95
N LEU A 450 -25.39 -11.52 -13.09
CA LEU A 450 -24.71 -11.25 -14.37
C LEU A 450 -23.77 -12.38 -14.78
N THR A 451 -23.45 -13.29 -13.87
CA THR A 451 -22.67 -14.50 -14.13
C THR A 451 -23.34 -15.70 -13.48
N GLU A 452 -22.93 -16.91 -13.88
CA GLU A 452 -23.11 -18.07 -13.03
C GLU A 452 -22.13 -18.01 -11.85
N ALA A 453 -22.41 -18.76 -10.77
CA ALA A 453 -21.46 -18.94 -9.69
C ALA A 453 -20.27 -19.79 -10.17
N THR A 454 -19.05 -19.29 -9.94
CA THR A 454 -17.81 -19.98 -10.29
C THR A 454 -17.02 -20.32 -9.03
N GLU A 455 -16.71 -21.60 -8.85
CA GLU A 455 -15.87 -22.08 -7.75
C GLU A 455 -14.42 -22.22 -8.22
N THR A 456 -13.50 -21.63 -7.46
CA THR A 456 -12.05 -21.77 -7.66
C THR A 456 -11.44 -22.34 -6.39
N CYS A 457 -10.82 -23.52 -6.49
CA CYS A 457 -10.18 -24.18 -5.35
C CYS A 457 -8.66 -24.01 -5.37
N GLY A 458 -8.11 -23.56 -4.26
CA GLY A 458 -6.68 -23.47 -3.99
C GLY A 458 -6.27 -24.33 -2.80
N THR A 459 -5.04 -24.13 -2.32
CA THR A 459 -4.48 -24.83 -1.14
C THR A 459 -5.17 -24.45 0.17
N GLU A 460 -5.87 -23.31 0.21
CA GLU A 460 -6.56 -22.78 1.39
C GLU A 460 -8.07 -23.05 1.39
N GLY A 461 -8.57 -23.79 0.39
CA GLY A 461 -9.99 -24.11 0.22
C GLY A 461 -10.57 -23.59 -1.08
N CYS A 462 -11.88 -23.74 -1.22
CA CYS A 462 -12.63 -23.30 -2.39
C CYS A 462 -13.30 -21.95 -2.13
N VAL A 463 -13.22 -21.07 -3.13
CA VAL A 463 -13.89 -19.78 -3.14
C VAL A 463 -14.90 -19.78 -4.26
N THR A 464 -16.18 -19.59 -3.91
CA THR A 464 -17.25 -19.44 -4.90
C THR A 464 -17.57 -17.98 -5.08
N THR A 465 -17.56 -17.50 -6.31
CA THR A 465 -17.87 -16.10 -6.64
C THR A 465 -19.02 -16.02 -7.63
N GLN A 466 -19.91 -15.05 -7.43
CA GLN A 466 -20.93 -14.72 -8.41
C GLN A 466 -21.08 -13.20 -8.51
N VAL A 467 -21.14 -12.67 -9.73
CA VAL A 467 -21.33 -11.24 -9.98
C VAL A 467 -22.81 -10.97 -10.21
N PHE A 468 -23.32 -9.98 -9.49
CA PHE A 468 -24.65 -9.40 -9.65
C PHE A 468 -24.50 -7.96 -10.16
N GLU A 469 -25.60 -7.32 -10.55
CA GLU A 469 -25.59 -5.95 -11.06
C GLU A 469 -24.86 -4.98 -10.11
N ARG A 470 -25.09 -5.10 -8.80
CA ARG A 470 -24.64 -4.12 -7.80
C ARG A 470 -23.44 -4.56 -6.99
N ALA A 471 -23.14 -5.85 -6.95
CA ALA A 471 -22.05 -6.39 -6.14
C ALA A 471 -21.48 -7.69 -6.71
N ARG A 472 -20.27 -8.05 -6.28
CA ARG A 472 -19.73 -9.40 -6.42
C ARG A 472 -19.77 -10.08 -5.06
N VAL A 473 -20.47 -11.21 -4.97
CA VAL A 473 -20.58 -12.00 -3.74
C VAL A 473 -19.50 -13.07 -3.75
N VAL A 474 -18.82 -13.23 -2.63
CA VAL A 474 -17.73 -14.18 -2.43
C VAL A 474 -18.07 -15.10 -1.25
N GLN A 475 -18.04 -16.41 -1.49
CA GLN A 475 -18.29 -17.43 -0.48
C GLN A 475 -16.98 -18.18 -0.16
N ARG A 476 -16.61 -18.27 1.12
CA ARG A 476 -15.44 -19.03 1.62
C ARG A 476 -15.84 -19.85 2.84
N GLY A 477 -15.65 -21.17 2.80
CA GLY A 477 -15.93 -22.02 3.97
C GLY A 477 -17.36 -21.93 4.52
N GLY A 478 -18.34 -21.52 3.70
CA GLY A 478 -19.74 -21.30 4.10
C GLY A 478 -20.08 -19.86 4.52
N GLU A 479 -19.09 -18.99 4.69
CA GLU A 479 -19.27 -17.56 4.96
C GLU A 479 -19.40 -16.78 3.64
N PHE A 480 -20.12 -15.65 3.68
CA PHE A 480 -20.41 -14.82 2.51
C PHE A 480 -20.02 -13.37 2.77
N ASP A 481 -19.33 -12.78 1.81
CA ASP A 481 -18.93 -11.36 1.82
C ASP A 481 -19.27 -10.70 0.48
N LEU A 482 -19.43 -9.37 0.51
CA LEU A 482 -19.32 -8.55 -0.70
C LEU A 482 -17.85 -8.22 -0.94
N ASP A 483 -17.43 -8.32 -2.21
CA ASP A 483 -16.09 -7.94 -2.61
C ASP A 483 -15.87 -6.42 -2.51
N LEU A 484 -14.61 -5.98 -2.44
CA LEU A 484 -14.21 -4.59 -2.23
C LEU A 484 -14.34 -3.72 -3.50
N LEU A 485 -15.45 -3.85 -4.22
CA LEU A 485 -15.67 -3.14 -5.48
C LEU A 485 -15.82 -1.63 -5.30
N GLY A 486 -16.16 -1.17 -4.10
CA GLY A 486 -16.36 0.25 -3.81
C GLY A 486 -15.06 1.04 -3.85
N ILE A 487 -13.94 0.45 -3.40
CA ILE A 487 -12.60 1.06 -3.51
C ILE A 487 -12.26 1.34 -4.97
N GLY A 488 -12.30 0.30 -5.81
CA GLY A 488 -11.98 0.44 -7.23
C GLY A 488 -12.98 1.33 -8.00
N ALA A 489 -14.23 1.40 -7.54
CA ALA A 489 -15.23 2.31 -8.11
C ALA A 489 -14.92 3.77 -7.80
N LEU A 490 -14.51 4.08 -6.57
CA LEU A 490 -14.09 5.42 -6.19
C LEU A 490 -12.87 5.85 -7.02
N ASP A 491 -11.86 4.99 -7.13
CA ASP A 491 -10.66 5.28 -7.95
C ASP A 491 -11.01 5.63 -9.40
N ARG A 492 -11.96 4.89 -10.01
CA ARG A 492 -12.44 5.17 -11.37
C ARG A 492 -13.22 6.48 -11.47
N ALA A 493 -13.99 6.82 -10.45
CA ALA A 493 -14.78 8.05 -10.43
C ALA A 493 -13.88 9.29 -10.36
N LEU A 494 -12.79 9.21 -9.59
CA LEU A 494 -11.81 10.29 -9.44
C LEU A 494 -10.92 10.48 -10.67
N ALA A 495 -10.77 9.44 -11.49
CA ALA A 495 -9.99 9.49 -12.72
C ALA A 495 -10.73 10.13 -13.92
N ARG A 496 -12.02 10.48 -13.77
CA ARG A 496 -12.87 11.08 -14.80
C ARG A 496 -13.04 12.58 -14.56
#